data_AF-A0A934FYF3-F1
#
_entry.id   AF-A0A934FYF3-F1
#
_cell.length_a   1.000
_cell.length_b   1.000
_cell.length_c   1.000
_cell.angle_alpha   90.00
_cell.angle_beta   90.00
_cell.angle_gamma   90.00
#
_symmetry.space_group_name_H-M   'P 1'
#
loop_
_entity.id
_entity.type
_entity.pdbx_description
1 polymer ?
#
loop_
_entity_poly.entity_id
_entity_poly.type
_entity_poly.pdbx_seq_one_letter_code
_entity_poly.pdbx_strand_id
1 'polypeptide(L)'
;MTTKISIDPDEFYGQHKGYGVELRDILWPLAELSPRERAIFTEYHYWNTHMKVIALSHRISLGRAYEILYRAEEKIASARSQEEEAGH
;
A
#
# COMPACT_ATOMS: atom_id res chain seq x y z
N MET A 1 43.75 -10.10 -17.09
CA MET A 1 42.87 -9.29 -17.97
C MET A 1 41.49 -9.30 -17.36
N THR A 2 41.06 -8.19 -16.75
CA THR A 2 39.75 -8.05 -16.12
C THR A 2 38.75 -7.62 -17.18
N THR A 3 37.86 -8.52 -17.57
CA THR A 3 36.77 -8.26 -18.50
C THR A 3 35.87 -7.18 -17.88
N LYS A 4 35.89 -5.96 -18.43
CA LYS A 4 34.93 -4.91 -18.06
C LYS A 4 33.57 -5.37 -18.56
N ILE A 5 32.71 -5.81 -17.65
CA ILE A 5 31.30 -6.07 -17.95
C ILE A 5 30.66 -4.69 -18.16
N SER A 6 30.37 -4.35 -19.41
CA SER A 6 29.55 -3.20 -19.75
C SER A 6 28.10 -3.64 -19.61
N ILE A 7 27.46 -3.27 -18.51
CA ILE A 7 26.03 -3.50 -18.33
C ILE A 7 25.32 -2.31 -18.97
N ASP A 8 24.47 -2.58 -19.95
CA ASP A 8 23.56 -1.58 -20.50
C ASP A 8 22.56 -1.18 -19.40
N PRO A 9 22.55 0.09 -18.95
CA PRO A 9 21.63 0.55 -17.91
C PRO A 9 20.17 0.34 -18.31
N ASP A 10 19.83 0.48 -19.60
CA ASP A 10 18.45 0.37 -20.06
C ASP A 10 17.95 -1.08 -20.00
N GLU A 11 18.84 -2.05 -20.22
CA GLU A 11 18.53 -3.48 -20.07
C GLU A 11 18.43 -3.88 -18.59
N PHE A 12 19.35 -3.40 -17.75
CA PHE A 12 19.37 -3.70 -16.31
C PHE A 12 18.15 -3.10 -15.58
N TYR A 13 17.85 -1.82 -15.79
CA TYR A 13 16.68 -1.19 -15.20
C TYR A 13 15.38 -1.55 -15.93
N GLY A 14 15.45 -1.94 -17.21
CA GLY A 14 14.32 -2.47 -17.98
C GLY A 14 13.74 -3.75 -17.37
N GLN A 15 14.60 -4.66 -16.88
CA GLN A 15 14.17 -5.87 -16.16
C GLN A 15 13.59 -5.59 -14.76
N HIS A 16 13.83 -4.39 -14.20
CA HIS A 16 13.31 -3.98 -12.88
C HIS A 16 12.14 -3.01 -12.95
N LYS A 17 11.74 -2.56 -14.15
CA LYS A 17 10.56 -1.71 -14.37
C LYS A 17 9.24 -2.35 -13.91
N GLY A 18 9.15 -3.69 -13.84
CA GLY A 18 7.94 -4.39 -13.37
C GLY A 18 7.71 -4.26 -11.85
N TYR A 19 8.75 -4.47 -11.05
CA TYR A 19 8.63 -4.56 -9.59
C TYR A 19 8.27 -3.22 -8.91
N GLY A 20 8.71 -2.09 -9.49
CA GLY A 20 8.40 -0.75 -8.96
C GLY A 20 6.96 -0.31 -9.22
N VAL A 21 6.36 -0.75 -10.33
CA VAL A 21 4.96 -0.49 -10.67
C VAL A 21 4.05 -1.28 -9.73
N GLU A 22 4.36 -2.56 -9.47
CA GLU A 22 3.61 -3.38 -8.52
C GLU A 22 3.65 -2.80 -7.09
N LEU A 23 4.80 -2.32 -6.63
CA LEU A 23 4.92 -1.65 -5.32
C LEU A 23 4.17 -0.32 -5.28
N ARG A 24 4.23 0.48 -6.35
CA ARG A 24 3.46 1.71 -6.45
C ARG A 24 1.97 1.41 -6.40
N ASP A 25 1.48 0.43 -7.14
CA ASP A 25 0.05 0.14 -7.22
C ASP A 25 -0.49 -0.49 -5.91
N ILE A 26 0.38 -1.16 -5.13
CA ILE A 26 0.07 -1.59 -3.76
C ILE A 26 0.05 -0.40 -2.76
N LEU A 27 0.98 0.54 -2.88
CA LEU A 27 1.17 1.62 -1.90
C LEU A 27 0.40 2.90 -2.22
N TRP A 28 0.04 3.12 -3.48
CA TRP A 28 -0.65 4.30 -3.99
C TRP A 28 -2.03 4.52 -3.33
N PRO A 29 -2.87 3.48 -3.13
CA PRO A 29 -4.16 3.65 -2.46
C PRO A 29 -4.01 4.12 -0.99
N LEU A 30 -2.83 3.97 -0.41
CA LEU A 30 -2.53 4.38 0.96
C LEU A 30 -2.14 5.85 1.09
N ALA A 31 -1.84 6.54 -0.03
CA ALA A 31 -1.34 7.91 0.00
C ALA A 31 -2.35 8.89 0.62
N GLU A 32 -3.63 8.74 0.24
CA GLU A 32 -4.76 9.57 0.68
C GLU A 32 -5.27 9.23 2.09
N LEU A 33 -4.77 8.15 2.70
CA LEU A 33 -5.12 7.79 4.06
C LEU A 33 -4.37 8.66 5.08
N SER A 34 -5.05 9.08 6.14
CA SER A 34 -4.37 9.66 7.29
C SER A 34 -3.37 8.66 7.88
N PRO A 35 -2.33 9.13 8.62
CA PRO A 35 -1.34 8.22 9.21
C PRO A 35 -1.96 7.11 10.06
N ARG A 36 -3.06 7.41 10.76
CA ARG A 36 -3.76 6.43 11.60
C ARG A 36 -4.59 5.43 10.80
N GLU A 37 -5.31 5.87 9.78
CA GLU A 37 -6.03 4.98 8.86
C GLU A 37 -5.05 4.03 8.16
N ARG A 38 -3.93 4.57 7.68
CA ARG A 38 -2.88 3.82 6.99
C ARG A 38 -2.26 2.74 7.86
N ALA A 39 -1.92 3.07 9.11
CA ALA A 39 -1.34 2.12 10.05
C ALA A 39 -2.31 0.96 10.33
N ILE A 40 -3.57 1.28 10.68
CA ILE A 40 -4.59 0.25 10.96
C ILE A 40 -4.88 -0.61 9.73
N PHE A 41 -5.00 0.01 8.55
CA PHE A 41 -5.21 -0.70 7.29
C PHE A 41 -4.04 -1.66 6.98
N THR A 42 -2.80 -1.18 7.12
CA THR A 42 -1.59 -1.98 6.85
C THR A 42 -1.46 -3.14 7.83
N GLU A 43 -1.62 -2.88 9.13
CA GLU A 43 -1.56 -3.91 10.16
C GLU A 43 -2.61 -5.01 9.92
N TYR A 44 -3.82 -4.63 9.53
CA TYR A 44 -4.91 -5.57 9.30
C TYR A 44 -4.74 -6.35 8.00
N HIS A 45 -4.59 -5.68 6.85
CA HIS A 45 -4.60 -6.33 5.55
C HIS A 45 -3.24 -6.91 5.14
N TYR A 46 -2.14 -6.21 5.42
CA TYR A 46 -0.82 -6.60 4.91
C TYR A 46 -0.04 -7.44 5.91
N TRP A 47 -0.19 -7.17 7.20
CA TRP A 47 0.44 -7.96 8.25
C TRP A 47 -0.48 -9.05 8.82
N ASN A 48 -1.74 -9.10 8.36
CA ASN A 48 -2.75 -10.06 8.82
C ASN A 48 -2.88 -10.07 10.36
N THR A 49 -2.78 -8.89 10.98
CA THR A 49 -2.81 -8.75 12.44
C THR A 49 -4.25 -8.74 12.93
N HIS A 50 -4.53 -9.54 13.96
CA HIS A 50 -5.88 -9.59 14.53
C HIS A 50 -6.30 -8.23 15.11
N MET A 51 -7.51 -7.75 14.77
CA MET A 51 -7.98 -6.39 15.11
C MET A 51 -7.92 -6.06 16.62
N LYS A 52 -8.12 -7.05 17.50
CA LYS A 52 -7.92 -6.86 18.96
C LYS A 52 -6.50 -6.39 19.32
N VAL A 53 -5.47 -6.91 18.65
CA VAL A 53 -4.07 -6.53 18.88
C VAL A 53 -3.82 -5.11 18.37
N ILE A 54 -4.36 -4.78 17.20
CA ILE A 54 -4.31 -3.44 16.61
C ILE A 54 -4.98 -2.40 17.53
N ALA A 55 -6.19 -2.70 18.01
CA ALA A 55 -6.88 -1.80 18.94
C ALA A 55 -6.07 -1.54 20.21
N LEU A 56 -5.40 -2.57 20.73
CA LEU A 56 -4.52 -2.48 21.89
C LEU A 56 -3.27 -1.63 21.59
N SER A 57 -2.59 -1.85 20.46
CA SER A 57 -1.37 -1.12 20.07
C SER A 57 -1.65 0.38 19.86
N HIS A 58 -2.80 0.72 19.28
CA HIS A 58 -3.23 2.09 19.04
C HIS A 58 -3.90 2.75 20.25
N ARG A 59 -4.11 2.01 21.35
CA ARG A 59 -4.79 2.46 22.58
C ARG A 59 -6.19 3.02 22.32
N ILE A 60 -6.96 2.32 21.49
CA ILE A 60 -8.34 2.66 21.14
C ILE A 60 -9.28 1.49 21.41
N SER A 61 -10.58 1.74 21.42
CA SER A 61 -11.57 0.66 21.52
C SER A 61 -11.59 -0.19 20.26
N LEU A 62 -12.00 -1.46 20.39
CA LEU A 62 -12.15 -2.37 19.26
C LEU A 62 -13.11 -1.80 18.20
N GLY A 63 -14.24 -1.24 18.63
CA GLY A 63 -15.20 -0.61 17.72
C GLY A 63 -14.61 0.58 16.97
N ARG A 64 -13.80 1.41 17.64
CA ARG A 64 -13.12 2.54 16.98
C ARG A 64 -12.09 2.08 15.97
N ALA A 65 -11.38 0.98 16.23
CA ALA A 65 -10.43 0.41 15.28
C ALA A 65 -11.14 -0.08 14.01
N TYR A 66 -12.27 -0.77 14.14
CA TYR A 66 -13.11 -1.15 12.99
C TYR A 66 -13.68 0.06 12.23
N GLU A 67 -14.14 1.09 12.92
CA GLU A 67 -14.65 2.31 12.27
C GLU A 67 -13.55 2.99 11.44
N ILE A 68 -12.32 3.05 11.95
CA ILE A 68 -11.18 3.62 11.22
C ILE A 68 -10.81 2.75 10.02
N LEU A 69 -10.78 1.41 10.19
CA LEU A 69 -10.52 0.49 9.09
C LEU A 69 -11.57 0.64 7.98
N TYR A 70 -12.85 0.66 8.33
CA TYR A 70 -13.96 0.81 7.39
C TYR A 70 -13.83 2.10 6.57
N ARG A 71 -13.52 3.24 7.22
CA ARG A 71 -13.29 4.52 6.52
C ARG A 71 -12.09 4.46 5.58
N ALA A 72 -11.02 3.78 5.98
CA ALA A 72 -9.85 3.60 5.14
C ALA A 72 -10.19 2.77 3.89
N GLU A 73 -10.97 1.70 4.05
CA GLU A 73 -11.45 0.86 2.95
C GLU A 73 -12.37 1.61 2.00
N GLU A 74 -13.29 2.44 2.51
CA GLU A 74 -14.16 3.30 1.67
C GLU A 74 -13.34 4.28 0.83
N LYS A 75 -12.30 4.91 1.40
CA LYS A 75 -11.43 5.83 0.66
C LYS A 75 -10.66 5.13 -0.45
N ILE A 76 -10.12 3.94 -0.17
CA ILE A 76 -9.40 3.14 -1.16
C ILE A 76 -10.34 2.68 -2.28
N ALA A 77 -11.54 2.22 -1.94
CA ALA A 77 -12.54 1.80 -2.92
C ALA A 77 -12.94 2.97 -3.82
N SER A 78 -13.21 4.14 -3.24
CA SER A 78 -13.55 5.36 -3.96
C SER A 78 -12.43 5.81 -4.91
N ALA A 79 -11.17 5.80 -4.46
CA ALA A 79 -10.03 6.16 -5.29
C ALA A 79 -9.89 5.22 -6.51
N ARG A 80 -10.09 3.91 -6.32
CA ARG A 80 -10.06 2.94 -7.42
C ARG A 80 -11.19 3.14 -8.42
N SER A 81 -12.40 3.42 -7.95
CA SER A 81 -13.53 3.69 -8.85
C SER A 81 -13.33 4.96 -9.69
N GLN A 82 -12.70 5.99 -9.12
CA GLN A 82 -12.35 7.20 -9.87
C GLN A 82 -11.26 6.96 -10.92
N GLU A 83 -10.30 6.07 -10.66
CA GLU A 83 -9.27 5.67 -11.64
C GLU A 83 -9.88 4.85 -12.79
N GLU A 84 -10.83 3.96 -12.51
CA GLU A 84 -11.57 3.19 -13.54
C GLU A 84 -12.43 4.10 -14.43
N GLU A 85 -13.06 5.14 -13.88
CA GLU A 85 -13.85 6.11 -14.65
C GLU A 85 -12.98 7.11 -15.43
N ALA A 86 -11.76 7.40 -14.96
CA ALA A 86 -10.84 8.34 -15.60
C ALA A 86 -10.11 7.78 -16.84
N GLY A 87 -10.18 6.47 -17.09
CA GLY A 87 -9.81 5.85 -18.36
C GLY A 87 -8.41 6.19 -18.88
N HIS A 88 -7.40 5.49 -18.35
CA HIS A 88 -6.17 5.19 -19.08
C HIS A 88 -6.16 3.74 -19.56
#